data_AF-A0A920N5B2-F1
#
_entry.id   AF-A0A920N5B2-F1
#
_cell.length_a   1.000
_cell.length_b   1.000
_cell.length_c   1.000
_cell.angle_alpha   90.00
_cell.angle_beta   90.00
_cell.angle_gamma   90.00
#
_symmetry.space_group_name_H-M   'P 1'
#
loop_
_entity.id
_entity.type
_entity.pdbx_description
1 polymer ?
#
loop_
_entity_poly.entity_id
_entity_poly.type
_entity_poly.pdbx_seq_one_letter_code
_entity_poly.pdbx_strand_id
1 'polypeptide(L)'
;MERESFSDPEIAKFMNKHFVNIKIDREERPDIDDIYMTALSIYVSPAGGGTGWPLSMFLTPDTRPVAGGTYFPPRDQPNRPPGFLGVLKSIDKLWTEDKESAEVNAKALTQALRQTLRRRLVLASADLGKTLVDTSLAALVNSHDTRFGGIGFSRSRADRPKFPTPPKLELLAHAADLEQAGKSAEKPATEVLDHTLLAIANGGIHDQVGGGFHRYSTDRQWHVPHFEKMLYDNAQLAGLYVTAFARTHTQPSGLSPRMCSPTFSVT
;
A
#
# COMPACT_ATOMS: atom_id res chain seq x y z
N MET A 1 -3.97 10.92 11.74
CA MET A 1 -4.71 12.06 11.15
C MET A 1 -6.20 12.06 11.49
N GLU A 2 -6.99 11.02 11.22
CA GLU A 2 -8.45 11.07 11.47
C GLU A 2 -8.81 11.37 12.94
N ARG A 3 -8.27 10.60 13.89
CA ARG A 3 -8.45 10.86 15.33
C ARG A 3 -7.69 12.07 15.87
N GLU A 4 -6.51 12.35 15.31
CA GLU A 4 -5.57 13.33 15.89
C GLU A 4 -5.76 14.74 15.35
N SER A 5 -6.14 14.86 14.08
CA SER A 5 -6.16 16.13 13.35
C SER A 5 -7.58 16.52 12.95
N PHE A 6 -8.33 15.62 12.31
CA PHE A 6 -9.69 15.93 11.84
C PHE A 6 -10.71 15.99 12.98
N SER A 7 -10.42 15.33 14.10
CA SER A 7 -11.25 15.38 15.31
C SER A 7 -10.84 16.47 16.31
N ASP A 8 -9.77 17.21 16.01
CA ASP A 8 -9.30 18.32 16.86
C ASP A 8 -10.17 19.57 16.64
N PRO A 9 -10.81 20.13 17.68
CA PRO A 9 -11.73 21.26 17.53
C PRO A 9 -11.10 22.53 16.97
N GLU A 10 -9.82 22.80 17.25
CA GLU A 10 -9.11 23.97 16.75
C GLU A 10 -8.85 23.83 15.25
N ILE A 11 -8.33 22.67 14.83
CA ILE A 11 -8.08 22.35 13.42
C ILE A 11 -9.39 22.37 12.64
N ALA A 12 -10.43 21.70 13.15
CA ALA A 12 -11.74 21.65 12.49
C ALA A 12 -12.35 23.04 12.34
N LYS A 13 -12.25 23.90 13.35
CA LYS A 13 -12.72 25.29 13.26
C LYS A 13 -11.97 26.09 12.20
N PHE A 14 -10.65 25.91 12.10
CA PHE A 14 -9.86 26.55 11.05
C PHE A 14 -10.25 26.03 9.66
N MET A 15 -10.32 24.72 9.49
CA MET A 15 -10.74 24.07 8.25
C MET A 15 -12.12 24.57 7.79
N ASN A 16 -13.10 24.64 8.68
CA ASN A 16 -14.46 25.06 8.34
C ASN A 16 -14.57 26.55 7.98
N LYS A 17 -13.66 27.39 8.51
CA LYS A 17 -13.66 28.82 8.21
C LYS A 17 -12.96 29.13 6.88
N HIS A 18 -11.93 28.37 6.53
CA HIS A 18 -11.00 28.73 5.45
C HIS A 18 -11.09 27.81 4.21
N PHE A 19 -11.66 26.60 4.35
CA PHE A 19 -11.68 25.60 3.30
C PHE A 19 -13.05 24.98 3.09
N VAL A 20 -13.31 24.55 1.85
CA VAL A 20 -14.38 23.58 1.55
C VAL A 20 -13.79 22.19 1.71
N ASN A 21 -14.16 21.50 2.80
CA ASN A 21 -13.57 20.20 3.15
C ASN A 21 -14.33 19.08 2.44
N ILE A 22 -13.63 18.32 1.60
CA ILE A 22 -14.19 17.18 0.84
C ILE A 22 -13.46 15.91 1.29
N LYS A 23 -14.21 14.93 1.77
CA LYS A 23 -13.70 13.59 2.11
C LYS A 23 -14.07 12.64 0.99
N ILE A 24 -13.06 11.93 0.46
CA ILE A 24 -13.22 11.00 -0.64
C ILE A 24 -12.86 9.61 -0.13
N ASP A 25 -13.75 8.65 -0.39
CA ASP A 25 -13.41 7.24 -0.24
C ASP A 25 -12.75 6.76 -1.53
N ARG A 26 -11.51 6.28 -1.41
CA ARG A 26 -10.73 5.73 -2.53
C ARG A 26 -11.42 4.49 -3.12
N GLU A 27 -12.09 3.69 -2.29
CA GLU A 27 -12.70 2.44 -2.75
C GLU A 27 -13.92 2.69 -3.61
N GLU A 28 -14.64 3.79 -3.35
CA GLU A 28 -15.76 4.23 -4.18
C GLU A 28 -15.32 5.07 -5.37
N ARG A 29 -14.24 5.87 -5.21
CA ARG A 29 -13.72 6.79 -6.25
C ARG A 29 -12.22 6.59 -6.53
N PRO A 30 -11.81 5.40 -7.00
CA PRO A 30 -10.41 5.13 -7.34
C PRO A 30 -9.93 6.01 -8.51
N ASP A 31 -10.85 6.44 -9.37
CA ASP A 31 -10.59 7.37 -10.47
C ASP A 31 -10.08 8.73 -9.98
N ILE A 32 -10.67 9.27 -8.92
CA ILE A 32 -10.24 10.55 -8.33
C ILE A 32 -8.92 10.37 -7.57
N ASP A 33 -8.80 9.28 -6.82
CA ASP A 33 -7.59 8.97 -6.07
C ASP A 33 -6.37 8.87 -6.99
N ASP A 34 -6.49 8.17 -8.13
CA ASP A 34 -5.41 8.04 -9.11
C ASP A 34 -4.94 9.40 -9.65
N ILE A 35 -5.88 10.31 -9.94
CA ILE A 35 -5.59 11.66 -10.44
C ILE A 35 -4.77 12.45 -9.39
N TYR A 36 -5.23 12.48 -8.14
CA TYR A 36 -4.59 13.29 -7.11
C TYR A 36 -3.36 12.64 -6.49
N MET A 37 -3.26 11.31 -6.47
CA MET A 37 -2.03 10.58 -6.13
C MET A 37 -0.94 10.87 -7.17
N THR A 38 -1.31 10.91 -8.45
CA THR A 38 -0.38 11.30 -9.52
C THR A 38 0.05 12.76 -9.36
N ALA A 39 -0.89 13.66 -9.08
CA ALA A 39 -0.58 15.07 -8.81
C ALA A 39 0.40 15.22 -7.63
N LEU A 40 0.15 14.49 -6.53
CA LEU A 40 1.02 14.49 -5.37
C LEU A 40 2.41 13.97 -5.72
N SER A 41 2.51 12.87 -6.48
CA SER A 41 3.79 12.33 -6.93
C SER A 41 4.60 13.34 -7.72
N ILE A 42 3.97 14.12 -8.61
CA ILE A 42 4.63 15.16 -9.38
C ILE A 42 5.09 16.30 -8.47
N TYR A 43 4.24 16.70 -7.52
CA TYR A 43 4.51 17.78 -6.58
C TYR A 43 5.70 17.47 -5.66
N VAL A 44 5.78 16.26 -5.09
CA VAL A 44 6.83 15.90 -4.11
C VAL A 44 8.10 15.31 -4.74
N SER A 45 8.06 14.89 -6.00
CA SER A 45 9.21 14.25 -6.66
C SER A 45 10.49 15.09 -6.65
N PRO A 46 10.48 16.43 -6.89
CA PRO A 46 11.69 17.24 -6.82
C PRO A 46 12.32 17.29 -5.43
N ALA A 47 11.52 17.11 -4.38
CA ALA A 47 11.95 17.12 -2.99
C ALA A 47 12.28 15.72 -2.44
N GLY A 48 12.18 14.67 -3.26
CA GLY A 48 12.36 13.28 -2.82
C GLY A 48 11.31 12.81 -1.80
N GLY A 49 10.15 13.47 -1.74
CA GLY A 49 9.08 13.15 -0.81
C GLY A 49 8.35 11.85 -1.17
N GLY A 50 7.78 11.18 -0.17
CA GLY A 50 6.98 9.97 -0.35
C GLY A 50 5.52 10.27 -0.74
N THR A 51 4.92 9.36 -1.51
CA THR A 51 3.49 9.34 -1.82
C THR A 51 2.79 8.23 -1.06
N GLY A 52 1.47 8.33 -0.87
CA GLY A 52 0.68 7.36 -0.12
C GLY A 52 -0.52 7.98 0.58
N TRP A 53 -1.13 7.22 1.48
CA TRP A 53 -2.30 7.63 2.24
C TRP A 53 -1.97 7.82 3.73
N PRO A 54 -2.72 8.65 4.48
CA PRO A 54 -3.82 9.50 4.01
C PRO A 54 -3.33 10.58 3.05
N LEU A 55 -4.06 10.83 1.96
CA LEU A 55 -3.71 11.82 0.95
C LEU A 55 -4.49 13.11 1.24
N SER A 56 -3.79 14.20 1.49
CA SER A 56 -4.38 15.54 1.62
C SER A 56 -3.94 16.40 0.45
N MET A 57 -4.89 16.83 -0.38
CA MET A 57 -4.67 17.73 -1.50
C MET A 57 -5.41 19.05 -1.32
N PHE A 58 -4.70 20.15 -1.50
CA PHE A 58 -5.24 21.51 -1.56
C PHE A 58 -5.44 21.92 -3.00
N LEU A 59 -6.66 22.32 -3.33
CA LEU A 59 -7.11 22.59 -4.69
C LEU A 59 -7.62 24.03 -4.82
N THR A 60 -7.54 24.60 -6.01
CA THR A 60 -8.30 25.81 -6.37
C THR A 60 -9.81 25.49 -6.46
N PRO A 61 -10.69 26.51 -6.48
CA PRO A 61 -12.14 26.30 -6.61
C PRO A 61 -12.56 25.53 -7.87
N ASP A 62 -11.76 25.59 -8.94
CA ASP A 62 -11.94 24.82 -10.18
C ASP A 62 -11.17 23.48 -10.17
N THR A 63 -10.84 22.97 -8.98
CA THR A 63 -10.30 21.63 -8.70
C THR A 63 -8.86 21.36 -9.17
N ARG A 64 -8.09 22.40 -9.51
CA ARG A 64 -6.67 22.26 -9.87
C ARG A 64 -5.79 22.10 -8.63
N PRO A 65 -4.86 21.12 -8.61
CA PRO A 65 -4.00 20.89 -7.45
C PRO A 65 -2.97 22.00 -7.27
N VAL A 66 -2.85 22.52 -6.05
CA VAL A 66 -1.88 23.57 -5.67
C VAL A 66 -0.70 22.95 -4.90
N ALA A 67 -1.00 22.16 -3.87
CA ALA A 67 -0.02 21.54 -2.98
C ALA A 67 -0.67 20.36 -2.25
N GLY A 68 0.13 19.41 -1.76
CA GLY A 68 -0.39 18.33 -0.92
C GLY A 68 0.68 17.54 -0.21
N GLY A 69 0.23 16.54 0.53
CA GLY A 69 1.10 15.63 1.27
C GLY A 69 0.34 14.43 1.78
N THR A 70 1.09 13.58 2.49
CA THR A 70 0.56 12.35 3.07
C THR A 70 0.19 12.57 4.54
N TYR A 71 0.94 11.99 5.46
CA TYR A 71 0.74 12.18 6.89
C TYR A 71 1.32 13.52 7.36
N PHE A 72 0.50 14.31 8.04
CA PHE A 72 0.91 15.49 8.81
C PHE A 72 0.60 15.27 10.30
N PRO A 73 1.54 15.53 11.22
CA PRO A 73 1.21 15.57 12.64
C PRO A 73 0.24 16.74 12.92
N PRO A 74 -0.58 16.72 13.98
CA PRO A 74 -1.59 17.77 14.19
C PRO A 74 -1.00 19.17 14.43
N ARG A 75 0.19 19.27 15.03
CA ARG A 75 0.88 20.52 15.37
C ARG A 75 2.34 20.46 14.95
N ASP A 76 2.95 21.63 14.78
CA ASP A 76 4.36 21.75 14.44
C ASP A 76 5.23 21.16 15.55
N GLN A 77 6.32 20.49 15.17
CA GLN A 77 7.28 19.91 16.10
C GLN A 77 8.71 20.29 15.67
N PRO A 78 9.63 20.54 16.63
CA PRO A 78 11.02 20.77 16.31
C PRO A 78 11.62 19.62 15.49
N ASN A 79 12.36 19.96 14.43
CA ASN A 79 13.06 18.99 13.56
C ASN A 79 12.14 17.95 12.88
N ARG A 80 10.85 18.26 12.72
CA ARG A 80 9.87 17.41 12.02
C ARG A 80 9.24 18.20 10.87
N PRO A 81 8.63 17.51 9.89
CA PRO A 81 7.77 18.16 8.90
C PRO A 81 6.66 19.00 9.57
N PRO A 82 6.18 20.06 8.90
CA PRO A 82 5.17 20.95 9.45
C PRO A 82 3.90 20.19 9.84
N GLY A 83 3.27 20.64 10.92
CA GLY A 83 2.01 20.12 11.38
C GLY A 83 0.86 20.55 10.48
N PHE A 84 -0.24 19.81 10.53
CA PHE A 84 -1.39 20.00 9.67
C PHE A 84 -1.98 21.40 9.82
N LEU A 85 -2.08 21.92 11.05
CA LEU A 85 -2.54 23.30 11.28
C LEU A 85 -1.59 24.34 10.67
N GLY A 86 -0.27 24.11 10.75
CA GLY A 86 0.73 24.97 10.13
C GLY A 86 0.60 24.98 8.61
N VAL A 87 0.46 23.79 8.01
CA VAL A 87 0.21 23.64 6.57
C VAL A 87 -1.08 24.35 6.15
N LEU A 88 -2.19 24.16 6.86
CA LEU A 88 -3.45 24.86 6.58
C LEU A 88 -3.30 26.38 6.59
N LYS A 89 -2.60 26.94 7.59
CA LYS A 89 -2.33 28.38 7.67
C LYS A 89 -1.46 28.88 6.52
N SER A 90 -0.44 28.11 6.13
CA SER A 90 0.42 28.46 4.99
C SER A 90 -0.35 28.46 3.67
N ILE A 91 -1.27 27.51 3.48
CA ILE A 91 -2.10 27.44 2.27
C ILE A 91 -3.14 28.57 2.24
N ASP A 92 -3.82 28.84 3.36
CA ASP A 92 -4.75 29.96 3.48
C ASP A 92 -4.05 31.28 3.16
N LYS A 93 -2.89 31.53 3.79
CA LYS A 93 -2.06 32.70 3.54
C LYS A 93 -1.67 32.82 2.06
N LEU A 94 -1.17 31.74 1.46
CA LEU A 94 -0.82 31.70 0.03
C LEU A 94 -2.04 32.08 -0.82
N TRP A 95 -3.23 31.57 -0.51
CA TRP A 95 -4.43 31.86 -1.28
C TRP A 95 -4.97 33.28 -1.10
N THR A 96 -4.90 33.83 0.12
CA THR A 96 -5.47 35.15 0.42
C THR A 96 -4.51 36.30 0.13
N GLU A 97 -3.21 36.11 0.35
CA GLU A 97 -2.20 37.17 0.20
C GLU A 97 -1.42 37.09 -1.10
N ASP A 98 -1.24 35.89 -1.68
CA ASP A 98 -0.45 35.68 -2.91
C ASP A 98 -1.14 34.69 -3.87
N LYS A 99 -2.40 35.03 -4.19
CA LYS A 99 -3.25 34.21 -5.05
C LYS A 99 -2.63 33.97 -6.43
N GLU A 100 -1.88 34.93 -6.95
CA GLU A 100 -1.23 34.80 -8.26
C GLU A 100 -0.20 33.66 -8.24
N SER A 101 0.67 33.60 -7.24
CA SER A 101 1.60 32.48 -7.08
C SER A 101 0.87 31.14 -6.91
N ALA A 102 -0.24 31.12 -6.17
CA ALA A 102 -1.07 29.92 -6.02
C ALA A 102 -1.61 29.42 -7.38
N GLU A 103 -2.12 30.34 -8.21
CA GLU A 103 -2.65 30.05 -9.54
C GLU A 103 -1.58 29.59 -10.52
N VAL A 104 -0.39 30.20 -10.47
CA VAL A 104 0.78 29.80 -11.27
C VAL A 104 1.19 28.36 -10.91
N ASN A 105 1.30 28.05 -9.62
CA ASN A 105 1.62 26.70 -9.14
C ASN A 105 0.55 25.70 -9.58
N ALA A 106 -0.72 26.05 -9.43
CA ALA A 106 -1.83 25.21 -9.85
C ALA A 106 -1.81 24.89 -11.35
N LYS A 107 -1.53 25.90 -12.17
CA LYS A 107 -1.42 25.75 -13.63
C LYS A 107 -0.25 24.84 -14.01
N ALA A 108 0.93 25.07 -13.44
CA ALA A 108 2.11 24.26 -13.73
C ALA A 108 1.90 22.79 -13.34
N LEU A 109 1.38 22.52 -12.15
CA LEU A 109 1.11 21.16 -11.68
C LEU A 109 0.03 20.48 -12.53
N THR A 110 -1.04 21.20 -12.90
CA THR A 110 -2.09 20.69 -13.78
C THR A 110 -1.55 20.33 -15.16
N GLN A 111 -0.65 21.13 -15.73
CA GLN A 111 -0.04 20.85 -17.02
C GLN A 111 0.82 19.57 -16.98
N ALA A 112 1.66 19.44 -15.95
CA ALA A 112 2.49 18.24 -15.75
C ALA A 112 1.64 16.98 -15.51
N LEU A 113 0.54 17.13 -14.75
CA LEU A 113 -0.43 16.06 -14.51
C LEU A 113 -1.07 15.59 -15.82
N ARG A 114 -1.59 16.51 -16.64
CA ARG A 114 -2.18 16.18 -17.96
C ARG A 114 -1.19 15.48 -18.86
N GLN A 115 0.07 15.90 -18.88
CA GLN A 115 1.11 15.26 -19.68
C GLN A 115 1.39 13.83 -19.20
N THR A 116 1.47 13.63 -17.89
CA THR A 116 1.69 12.30 -17.28
C THR A 116 0.52 11.35 -17.55
N LEU A 117 -0.71 11.81 -17.36
CA LEU A 117 -1.92 11.01 -17.62
C LEU A 117 -2.07 10.69 -19.11
N ARG A 118 -1.76 11.62 -20.02
CA ARG A 118 -1.73 11.34 -21.47
C ARG A 118 -0.69 10.29 -21.84
N ARG A 119 0.50 10.33 -21.24
CA ARG A 119 1.53 9.29 -21.48
C ARG A 119 1.09 7.92 -21.00
N ARG A 120 0.35 7.82 -19.89
CA ARG A 120 -0.25 6.54 -19.45
C ARG A 120 -1.25 5.96 -20.45
N LEU A 121 -1.94 6.80 -21.23
CA LEU A 121 -2.83 6.34 -22.30
C LEU A 121 -2.07 5.88 -23.56
N VAL A 122 -0.83 6.34 -23.73
CA VAL A 122 0.07 5.93 -24.81
C VAL A 122 1.16 5.03 -24.23
N LEU A 123 0.76 3.90 -23.65
CA LEU A 123 1.72 2.84 -23.34
C LEU A 123 2.17 2.21 -24.65
N ALA A 124 3.49 2.17 -24.87
CA ALA A 124 4.04 1.29 -25.88
C ALA A 124 3.60 -0.13 -25.56
N SER A 125 3.21 -0.90 -26.58
CA SER A 125 2.89 -2.32 -26.40
C SER A 125 4.10 -3.00 -25.74
N ALA A 126 3.93 -3.44 -24.49
CA ALA A 126 4.92 -4.28 -23.83
C ALA A 126 4.68 -5.71 -24.27
N ASP A 127 5.73 -6.43 -24.66
CA ASP A 127 5.62 -7.85 -24.92
C ASP A 127 5.37 -8.57 -23.59
N LEU A 128 4.17 -9.15 -23.43
CA LEU A 128 3.78 -9.95 -22.27
C LEU A 128 4.36 -11.37 -22.42
N GLY A 129 5.68 -11.44 -22.48
CA GLY A 129 6.44 -12.67 -22.69
C GLY A 129 6.93 -13.32 -21.38
N LYS A 130 7.42 -14.56 -21.50
CA LYS A 130 7.98 -15.35 -20.39
C LYS A 130 9.06 -14.59 -19.60
N THR A 131 9.91 -13.83 -20.28
CA THR A 131 11.00 -13.05 -19.66
C THR A 131 10.48 -12.06 -18.61
N LEU A 132 9.32 -11.42 -18.85
CA LEU A 132 8.71 -10.48 -17.91
C LEU A 132 8.25 -11.21 -16.65
N VAL A 133 7.61 -12.38 -16.83
CA VAL A 133 7.17 -13.24 -15.74
C VAL A 133 8.35 -13.74 -14.91
N ASP A 134 9.40 -14.26 -15.57
CA ASP A 134 10.61 -14.78 -14.91
C ASP A 134 11.31 -13.66 -14.11
N THR A 135 11.41 -12.46 -14.68
CA THR A 135 12.03 -11.31 -14.01
C THR A 135 11.21 -10.82 -12.82
N SER A 136 9.88 -10.84 -12.94
CA SER A 136 8.97 -10.46 -11.85
C SER A 136 9.05 -11.47 -10.71
N LEU A 137 8.99 -12.77 -11.01
CA LEU A 137 9.16 -13.85 -10.03
C LEU A 137 10.52 -13.77 -9.33
N ALA A 138 11.59 -13.52 -10.09
CA ALA A 138 12.92 -13.29 -9.54
C ALA A 138 12.93 -12.17 -8.50
N ALA A 139 12.32 -11.03 -8.82
CA ALA A 139 12.24 -9.90 -7.91
C ALA A 139 11.41 -10.22 -6.65
N LEU A 140 10.30 -10.95 -6.79
CA LEU A 140 9.48 -11.36 -5.65
C LEU A 140 10.27 -12.28 -4.70
N VAL A 141 10.88 -13.35 -5.23
CA VAL A 141 11.71 -14.29 -4.46
C VAL A 141 12.87 -13.58 -3.78
N ASN A 142 13.58 -12.69 -4.48
CA ASN A 142 14.70 -11.93 -3.91
C ASN A 142 14.26 -10.93 -2.82
N SER A 143 13.00 -10.52 -2.83
CA SER A 143 12.41 -9.62 -1.83
C SER A 143 11.71 -10.35 -0.68
N HIS A 144 11.84 -11.67 -0.62
CA HIS A 144 11.28 -12.49 0.46
C HIS A 144 11.99 -12.21 1.79
N ASP A 145 11.21 -12.02 2.85
CA ASP A 145 11.74 -12.02 4.21
C ASP A 145 11.93 -13.46 4.71
N THR A 146 13.14 -13.99 4.55
CA THR A 146 13.46 -15.37 4.94
C THR A 146 13.29 -15.67 6.43
N ARG A 147 13.17 -14.66 7.30
CA ARG A 147 12.99 -14.86 8.75
C ARG A 147 11.53 -14.81 9.19
N PHE A 148 10.72 -13.95 8.58
CA PHE A 148 9.34 -13.69 9.04
C PHE A 148 8.29 -13.82 7.94
N GLY A 149 8.66 -14.29 6.74
CA GLY A 149 7.77 -14.36 5.59
C GLY A 149 7.32 -12.98 5.09
N GLY A 150 6.71 -12.95 3.91
CA GLY A 150 6.29 -11.73 3.26
C GLY A 150 7.23 -11.26 2.16
N ILE A 151 6.71 -10.40 1.29
CA ILE A 151 7.33 -9.97 0.04
C ILE A 151 7.58 -8.46 0.08
N GLY A 152 8.67 -8.00 -0.55
CA GLY A 152 9.07 -6.59 -0.54
C GLY A 152 10.00 -6.21 0.61
N PHE A 153 10.60 -7.20 1.29
CA PHE A 153 11.58 -6.98 2.35
C PHE A 153 12.85 -6.32 1.80
N SER A 154 13.38 -5.38 2.59
CA SER A 154 14.64 -4.70 2.30
C SER A 154 15.38 -4.43 3.61
N ARG A 155 16.64 -4.85 3.70
CA ARG A 155 17.47 -4.63 4.90
C ARG A 155 17.63 -3.15 5.27
N SER A 156 17.68 -2.25 4.28
CA SER A 156 17.79 -0.82 4.53
C SER A 156 16.51 -0.21 5.12
N ARG A 157 15.38 -0.94 5.09
CA ARG A 157 14.06 -0.47 5.50
C ARG A 157 13.27 -1.60 6.18
N ALA A 158 13.91 -2.26 7.15
CA ALA A 158 13.38 -3.46 7.80
C ALA A 158 12.11 -3.20 8.64
N ASP A 159 11.98 -2.01 9.23
CA ASP A 159 10.91 -1.68 10.19
C ASP A 159 9.71 -0.98 9.55
N ARG A 160 9.38 -1.34 8.29
CA ARG A 160 8.20 -0.83 7.61
C ARG A 160 6.98 -1.72 7.89
N PRO A 161 5.76 -1.15 7.85
CA PRO A 161 4.55 -1.95 7.91
C PRO A 161 4.54 -3.02 6.81
N LYS A 162 4.10 -4.23 7.15
CA LYS A 162 4.11 -5.40 6.29
C LYS A 162 2.69 -5.75 5.82
N PHE A 163 2.52 -5.88 4.51
CA PHE A 163 1.23 -6.12 3.86
C PHE A 163 1.20 -7.53 3.25
N PRO A 164 0.07 -8.26 3.31
CA PRO A 164 -0.06 -9.58 2.67
C PRO A 164 0.18 -9.56 1.15
N THR A 165 -0.24 -8.50 0.46
CA THR A 165 -0.10 -8.32 -1.00
C THR A 165 -0.59 -9.51 -1.85
N PRO A 166 -1.88 -9.91 -1.76
CA PRO A 166 -2.38 -11.12 -2.41
C PRO A 166 -2.03 -11.29 -3.90
N PRO A 167 -2.08 -10.25 -4.77
CA PRO A 167 -1.72 -10.41 -6.18
C PRO A 167 -0.27 -10.89 -6.42
N LYS A 168 0.67 -10.51 -5.54
CA LYS A 168 2.06 -10.99 -5.62
C LYS A 168 2.14 -12.46 -5.23
N LEU A 169 1.35 -12.86 -4.23
CA LEU A 169 1.30 -14.24 -3.77
C LEU A 169 0.57 -15.16 -4.76
N GLU A 170 -0.42 -14.65 -5.51
CA GLU A 170 -1.06 -15.39 -6.60
C GLU A 170 -0.07 -15.71 -7.73
N LEU A 171 0.80 -14.76 -8.10
CA LEU A 171 1.86 -15.01 -9.08
C LEU A 171 2.85 -16.09 -8.57
N LEU A 172 3.19 -16.05 -7.28
CA LEU A 172 3.99 -17.09 -6.64
C LEU A 172 3.25 -18.43 -6.58
N ALA A 173 1.94 -18.44 -6.39
CA ALA A 173 1.13 -19.66 -6.39
C ALA A 173 1.12 -20.31 -7.77
N HIS A 174 0.95 -19.53 -8.83
CA HIS A 174 1.06 -20.03 -10.20
C HIS A 174 2.45 -20.60 -10.48
N ALA A 175 3.51 -19.93 -10.03
CA ALA A 175 4.87 -20.44 -10.17
C ALA A 175 5.13 -21.72 -9.36
N ALA A 176 4.55 -21.83 -8.16
CA ALA A 176 4.61 -23.03 -7.33
C ALA A 176 3.88 -24.22 -8.00
N ASP A 177 2.74 -23.98 -8.67
CA ASP A 177 2.03 -25.04 -9.40
C ASP A 177 2.85 -25.54 -10.60
N LEU A 178 3.54 -24.63 -11.32
CA LEU A 178 4.46 -25.00 -12.39
C LEU A 178 5.71 -25.76 -11.87
N GLU A 179 6.24 -25.35 -10.71
CA GLU A 179 7.32 -26.04 -10.01
C GLU A 179 6.90 -27.48 -9.65
N GLN A 180 5.71 -27.66 -9.06
CA GLN A 180 5.18 -28.98 -8.72
C GLN A 180 4.93 -29.86 -9.96
N ALA A 181 4.54 -29.26 -11.08
CA ALA A 181 4.36 -29.96 -12.36
C ALA A 181 5.68 -30.27 -13.09
N GLY A 182 6.85 -29.92 -12.52
CA GLY A 182 8.15 -30.11 -13.15
C GLY A 182 8.41 -29.21 -14.36
N LYS A 183 7.64 -28.13 -14.51
CA LYS A 183 7.69 -27.19 -15.64
C LYS A 183 8.44 -25.90 -15.35
N SER A 184 8.83 -25.68 -14.10
CA SER A 184 9.57 -24.50 -13.67
C SER A 184 11.03 -24.82 -13.41
N ALA A 185 11.92 -23.95 -13.88
CA ALA A 185 13.34 -24.04 -13.63
C ALA A 185 13.71 -22.90 -12.66
N GLU A 186 14.46 -23.25 -11.61
CA GLU A 186 15.43 -22.39 -10.89
C GLU A 186 15.01 -21.63 -9.62
N LYS A 187 13.73 -21.40 -9.29
CA LYS A 187 13.40 -20.58 -8.09
C LYS A 187 12.41 -21.23 -7.13
N PRO A 188 12.63 -21.14 -5.80
CA PRO A 188 11.84 -21.84 -4.78
C PRO A 188 10.52 -21.11 -4.51
N ALA A 189 9.65 -21.01 -5.51
CA ALA A 189 8.38 -20.30 -5.42
C ALA A 189 7.47 -20.93 -4.36
N THR A 190 7.43 -22.26 -4.29
CA THR A 190 6.67 -23.01 -3.30
C THR A 190 7.10 -22.68 -1.87
N GLU A 191 8.41 -22.69 -1.60
CA GLU A 191 8.96 -22.38 -0.27
C GLU A 191 8.62 -20.95 0.16
N VAL A 192 8.84 -19.98 -0.73
CA VAL A 192 8.58 -18.55 -0.47
C VAL A 192 7.09 -18.32 -0.18
N LEU A 193 6.22 -18.93 -0.97
CA LEU A 193 4.77 -18.82 -0.80
C LEU A 193 4.30 -19.45 0.51
N ASP A 194 4.67 -20.71 0.77
CA ASP A 194 4.23 -21.46 1.95
C ASP A 194 4.72 -20.77 3.23
N HIS A 195 5.99 -20.35 3.28
CA HIS A 195 6.53 -19.63 4.42
C HIS A 195 5.78 -18.30 4.66
N THR A 196 5.48 -17.56 3.58
CA THR A 196 4.75 -16.30 3.70
C THR A 196 3.32 -16.50 4.19
N LEU A 197 2.58 -17.47 3.63
CA LEU A 197 1.23 -17.78 4.06
C LEU A 197 1.18 -18.27 5.50
N LEU A 198 2.08 -19.17 5.90
CA LEU A 198 2.16 -19.65 7.28
C LEU A 198 2.50 -18.51 8.26
N ALA A 199 3.42 -17.61 7.89
CA ALA A 199 3.75 -16.47 8.74
C ALA A 199 2.58 -15.50 8.92
N ILE A 200 1.78 -15.28 7.87
CA ILE A 200 0.56 -14.46 7.94
C ILE A 200 -0.51 -15.14 8.81
N ALA A 201 -0.78 -16.44 8.58
CA ALA A 201 -1.79 -17.20 9.32
C ALA A 201 -1.47 -17.33 10.83
N ASN A 202 -0.18 -17.47 11.16
CA ASN A 202 0.30 -17.61 12.54
C ASN A 202 0.61 -16.26 13.20
N GLY A 203 0.53 -15.15 12.46
CA GLY A 203 0.76 -13.80 12.97
C GLY A 203 -0.46 -13.19 13.64
N GLY A 204 -0.24 -12.14 14.43
CA GLY A 204 -1.31 -11.30 14.99
C GLY A 204 -2.10 -10.50 13.94
N ILE A 205 -1.65 -10.47 12.68
CA ILE A 205 -2.45 -9.99 11.54
C ILE A 205 -3.68 -10.87 11.29
N HIS A 206 -3.64 -12.16 11.63
CA HIS A 206 -4.82 -13.03 11.58
C HIS A 206 -5.62 -12.86 12.88
N ASP A 207 -6.88 -12.46 12.77
CA ASP A 207 -7.77 -12.32 13.92
C ASP A 207 -8.19 -13.70 14.43
N GLN A 208 -7.50 -14.17 15.47
CA GLN A 208 -7.72 -15.46 16.09
C GLN A 208 -9.07 -15.57 16.83
N VAL A 209 -9.76 -14.45 17.05
CA VAL A 209 -11.06 -14.41 17.76
C VAL A 209 -12.21 -14.28 16.77
N GLY A 210 -12.15 -13.27 15.91
CA GLY A 210 -13.21 -12.94 14.95
C GLY A 210 -13.03 -13.55 13.55
N GLY A 211 -11.91 -14.21 13.29
CA GLY A 211 -11.55 -14.75 11.98
C GLY A 211 -11.17 -13.69 10.94
N GLY A 212 -10.54 -14.12 9.86
CA GLY A 212 -10.09 -13.23 8.79
C GLY A 212 -8.85 -12.41 9.16
N PHE A 213 -8.35 -11.63 8.22
CA PHE A 213 -7.08 -10.94 8.30
C PHE A 213 -7.28 -9.43 8.40
N HIS A 214 -6.50 -8.82 9.28
CA HIS A 214 -6.28 -7.39 9.31
C HIS A 214 -5.50 -6.95 8.07
N ARG A 215 -5.66 -5.68 7.69
CA ARG A 215 -5.13 -5.14 6.43
C ARG A 215 -3.60 -5.25 6.32
N TYR A 216 -2.89 -4.98 7.41
CA TYR A 216 -1.43 -5.06 7.47
C TYR A 216 -0.94 -5.15 8.91
N SER A 217 0.32 -5.55 9.09
CA SER A 217 1.01 -5.48 10.38
C SER A 217 1.88 -4.23 10.46
N THR A 218 1.86 -3.50 11.57
CA THR A 218 2.70 -2.31 11.77
C THR A 218 4.17 -2.67 11.98
N ASP A 219 4.45 -3.92 12.33
CA ASP A 219 5.79 -4.48 12.55
C ASP A 219 6.17 -5.52 11.49
N ARG A 220 7.45 -5.89 11.46
CA ARG A 220 8.00 -6.86 10.52
C ARG A 220 7.55 -8.30 10.82
N GLN A 221 7.23 -8.63 12.07
CA GLN A 221 6.99 -10.00 12.50
C GLN A 221 5.54 -10.45 12.36
N TRP A 222 4.68 -9.64 11.73
CA TRP A 222 3.23 -9.87 11.65
C TRP A 222 2.51 -9.86 13.01
N HIS A 223 3.10 -9.30 14.07
CA HIS A 223 2.53 -9.39 15.43
C HIS A 223 1.47 -8.32 15.72
N VAL A 224 1.70 -7.07 15.30
CA VAL A 224 0.87 -5.94 15.69
C VAL A 224 -0.01 -5.52 14.50
N PRO A 225 -1.30 -5.89 14.48
CA PRO A 225 -2.17 -5.53 13.37
C PRO A 225 -2.50 -4.04 13.38
N HIS A 226 -2.68 -3.48 12.19
CA HIS A 226 -3.54 -2.33 12.02
C HIS A 226 -4.99 -2.83 12.07
N PHE A 227 -5.72 -2.50 13.14
CA PHE A 227 -7.06 -3.02 13.46
C PHE A 227 -8.17 -2.53 12.49
N GLU A 228 -8.02 -2.88 11.23
CA GLU A 228 -8.95 -2.66 10.12
C GLU A 228 -8.97 -3.95 9.31
N LYS A 229 -10.17 -4.42 8.94
CA LYS A 229 -10.35 -5.55 8.03
C LYS A 229 -11.04 -5.07 6.78
N MET A 230 -10.48 -5.43 5.64
CA MET A 230 -11.02 -5.07 4.35
C MET A 230 -11.57 -6.32 3.66
N LEU A 231 -12.78 -6.20 3.10
CA LEU A 231 -13.45 -7.31 2.43
C LEU A 231 -12.62 -7.84 1.25
N TYR A 232 -12.09 -6.95 0.42
CA TYR A 232 -11.32 -7.34 -0.77
C TYR A 232 -9.99 -8.03 -0.41
N ASP A 233 -9.33 -7.63 0.68
CA ASP A 233 -8.11 -8.28 1.16
C ASP A 233 -8.43 -9.70 1.65
N ASN A 234 -9.50 -9.84 2.44
CA ASN A 234 -9.96 -11.13 2.94
C ASN A 234 -10.46 -12.06 1.84
N ALA A 235 -11.19 -11.55 0.85
CA ALA A 235 -11.67 -12.33 -0.29
C ALA A 235 -10.51 -12.91 -1.12
N GLN A 236 -9.50 -12.09 -1.42
CA GLN A 236 -8.30 -12.55 -2.13
C GLN A 236 -7.50 -13.55 -1.30
N LEU A 237 -7.28 -13.29 -0.01
CA LEU A 237 -6.56 -14.21 0.87
C LEU A 237 -7.30 -15.55 1.00
N ALA A 238 -8.62 -15.55 1.14
CA ALA A 238 -9.41 -16.78 1.22
C ALA A 238 -9.18 -17.67 -0.02
N GLY A 239 -9.26 -17.10 -1.23
CA GLY A 239 -8.96 -17.83 -2.47
C GLY A 239 -7.53 -18.36 -2.51
N LEU A 240 -6.56 -17.54 -2.10
CA LEU A 240 -5.16 -17.91 -2.07
C LEU A 240 -4.85 -19.07 -1.10
N TYR A 241 -5.41 -19.04 0.11
CA TYR A 241 -5.27 -20.14 1.08
C TYR A 241 -5.94 -21.42 0.60
N VAL A 242 -7.08 -21.34 -0.09
CA VAL A 242 -7.73 -22.50 -0.72
C VAL A 242 -6.84 -23.10 -1.81
N THR A 243 -6.26 -22.27 -2.70
CA THR A 243 -5.32 -22.73 -3.73
C THR A 243 -4.09 -23.40 -3.13
N ALA A 244 -3.49 -22.79 -2.11
CA ALA A 244 -2.34 -23.37 -1.43
C ALA A 244 -2.69 -24.67 -0.68
N PHE A 245 -3.89 -24.74 -0.08
CA PHE A 245 -4.39 -25.96 0.57
C PHE A 245 -4.57 -27.10 -0.45
N ALA A 246 -5.22 -26.83 -1.58
CA ALA A 246 -5.42 -27.81 -2.65
C ALA A 246 -4.08 -28.34 -3.19
N ARG A 247 -3.08 -27.47 -3.37
CA ARG A 247 -1.71 -27.84 -3.79
C ARG A 247 -1.05 -28.84 -2.82
N THR A 248 -1.23 -28.63 -1.53
CA THR A 248 -0.60 -29.45 -0.48
C THR A 248 -1.35 -30.73 -0.15
N HIS A 249 -2.68 -30.79 -0.39
CA HIS A 249 -3.54 -31.95 -0.08
C HIS A 249 -3.72 -32.95 -1.23
N THR A 250 -3.29 -32.60 -2.45
CA THR A 250 -3.31 -33.48 -3.63
C THR A 250 -2.08 -34.39 -3.72
N GLN A 251 -1.19 -34.37 -2.72
CA GLN A 251 -0.02 -35.22 -2.62
C GLN A 251 -0.41 -36.68 -2.29
N PRO A 252 0.02 -37.69 -3.08
CA PRO A 252 -0.07 -39.09 -2.67
C PRO A 252 0.85 -39.32 -1.47
N SER A 253 0.25 -39.71 -0.35
CA SER A 253 0.85 -40.21 0.91
C SER A 253 2.39 -40.37 0.93
N GLY A 254 3.09 -39.44 1.58
CA GLY A 254 4.52 -39.58 1.88
C GLY A 254 5.17 -38.38 2.58
N LEU A 255 4.62 -37.18 2.41
CA LEU A 255 5.07 -35.96 3.09
C LEU A 255 3.90 -35.33 3.84
N SER A 256 4.09 -35.08 5.14
CA SER A 256 3.11 -34.41 6.00
C SER A 256 2.64 -33.10 5.36
N PRO A 257 1.33 -32.80 5.32
CA PRO A 257 0.83 -31.53 4.79
C PRO A 257 1.43 -30.38 5.60
N ARG A 258 2.36 -29.64 4.99
CA ARG A 258 3.12 -28.55 5.64
C ARG A 258 2.23 -27.43 6.19
N MET A 259 0.98 -27.33 5.72
CA MET A 259 0.00 -26.35 6.21
C MET A 259 -1.02 -26.89 7.22
N CYS A 260 -0.97 -28.18 7.59
CA CYS A 260 -1.95 -28.81 8.49
C CYS A 260 -1.36 -29.49 9.71
N SER A 261 -0.31 -28.93 10.34
CA SER A 261 0.06 -29.34 11.70
C SER A 261 -0.50 -28.36 12.72
N PRO A 262 -1.63 -28.65 13.38
CA PRO A 262 -2.06 -27.92 14.58
C PRO A 262 -1.23 -28.41 15.76
N THR A 263 0.08 -28.23 15.72
CA THR A 263 0.94 -28.47 16.90
C THR A 263 1.16 -27.14 17.59
N PHE A 264 0.13 -26.70 18.32
CA PHE A 264 0.33 -25.88 19.51
C PHE A 264 1.04 -26.76 20.54
N SER A 265 2.37 -26.84 20.47
CA SER A 265 3.17 -27.26 21.60
C SER A 265 3.60 -26.01 22.34
N VAL A 266 2.77 -25.60 23.30
CA VAL A 266 3.21 -24.67 24.34
C VAL A 266 4.06 -25.48 25.31
N THR A 267 5.36 -25.23 25.30
CA THR A 267 6.28 -25.50 26.42
C THR A 267 6.98 -24.20 26.77
#